data_AF-A0A318L8W9-F1
#
_entry.id   AF-A0A318L8W9-F1
#
_cell.length_a   1.000
_cell.length_b   1.000
_cell.length_c   1.000
_cell.angle_alpha   90.00
_cell.angle_beta   90.00
_cell.angle_gamma   90.00
#
_symmetry.space_group_name_H-M   'P 1'
#
loop_
_entity.id
_entity.type
_entity.pdbx_description
1 polymer ?
#
loop_
_entity_poly.entity_id
_entity_poly.type
_entity_poly.pdbx_seq_one_letter_code
_entity_poly.pdbx_strand_id
1 'polypeptide(L)'
;MIARDRELLARLAQVNVHLGDVVVELMIHQDGGELPAEGLRQLAEVLGGITADLYARAAELDARMIAPQRVIIDARPTGQP
;
A
#
# COMPACT_ATOMS: atom_id res chain seq x y z
N MET A 1 -17.98 -15.47 8.17
CA MET A 1 -16.83 -14.53 8.18
C MET A 1 -16.50 -14.19 9.62
N ILE A 2 -15.25 -14.35 10.07
CA ILE A 2 -14.87 -14.08 11.48
C ILE A 2 -14.60 -12.58 11.69
N ALA A 3 -14.40 -12.16 12.95
CA ALA A 3 -14.16 -10.75 13.28
C ALA A 3 -12.97 -10.14 12.52
N ARG A 4 -11.85 -10.87 12.50
CA ARG A 4 -10.63 -10.43 11.82
C ARG A 4 -10.78 -10.24 10.31
N ASP A 5 -11.55 -11.10 9.64
CA ASP A 5 -11.83 -10.94 8.20
C ASP A 5 -12.65 -9.67 7.94
N ARG A 6 -13.63 -9.36 8.80
CA ARG A 6 -14.41 -8.13 8.72
C ARG A 6 -13.54 -6.89 8.90
N GLU A 7 -12.64 -6.91 9.88
CA GLU A 7 -11.71 -5.80 10.13
C GLU A 7 -10.78 -5.57 8.94
N LEU A 8 -10.24 -6.65 8.36
CA LEU A 8 -9.39 -6.57 7.17
C LEU A 8 -10.12 -5.96 5.98
N LEU A 9 -11.35 -6.42 5.71
CA LEU A 9 -12.18 -5.87 4.64
C LEU A 9 -12.63 -4.43 4.91
N ALA A 10 -12.91 -4.08 6.16
CA ALA A 10 -13.25 -2.72 6.55
C ALA A 10 -12.06 -1.76 6.32
N ARG A 11 -10.84 -2.19 6.67
CA ARG A 11 -9.61 -1.43 6.40
C ARG A 11 -9.37 -1.28 4.90
N LEU A 12 -9.56 -2.34 4.11
CA LEU A 12 -9.46 -2.28 2.65
C LEU A 12 -10.49 -1.32 2.05
N ALA A 13 -11.72 -1.34 2.55
CA ALA A 13 -12.78 -0.43 2.13
C ALA A 13 -12.42 1.04 2.44
N GLN A 14 -11.84 1.31 3.61
CA GLN A 14 -11.37 2.66 3.97
C GLN A 14 -10.28 3.15 3.01
N VAL A 15 -9.30 2.31 2.68
CA VAL A 15 -8.28 2.65 1.67
C VAL A 15 -8.94 2.96 0.32
N ASN A 16 -9.88 2.11 -0.13
CA ASN A 16 -10.57 2.30 -1.40
C ASN A 16 -11.39 3.61 -1.46
N VAL A 17 -12.06 3.97 -0.35
CA VAL A 17 -12.83 5.21 -0.26
C VAL A 17 -11.93 6.45 -0.39
N HIS A 18 -10.75 6.44 0.22
CA HIS A 18 -9.85 7.60 0.25
C HIS A 18 -8.81 7.64 -0.87
N LEU A 19 -8.63 6.54 -1.61
CA LEU A 19 -7.57 6.46 -2.63
C LEU A 19 -7.74 7.53 -3.72
N GLY A 20 -8.98 7.81 -4.14
CA GLY A 20 -9.26 8.84 -5.13
C GLY A 20 -8.80 10.23 -4.67
N ASP A 21 -9.12 10.59 -3.43
CA ASP A 21 -8.72 11.87 -2.84
C ASP A 21 -7.20 12.00 -2.77
N VAL A 22 -6.50 10.94 -2.36
CA VAL A 22 -5.02 10.92 -2.31
C VAL A 22 -4.42 11.11 -3.72
N VAL A 23 -4.97 10.46 -4.74
CA VAL A 23 -4.50 10.62 -6.13
C VAL A 23 -4.71 12.07 -6.60
N VAL A 24 -5.85 12.68 -6.29
CA VAL A 24 -6.12 14.08 -6.61
C VAL A 24 -5.12 15.00 -5.90
N GLU A 25 -4.87 14.80 -4.61
CA GLU A 25 -3.90 15.58 -3.85
C GLU A 25 -2.48 15.46 -4.43
N LEU A 26 -2.06 14.27 -4.85
CA LEU A 26 -0.79 14.06 -5.54
C LEU A 26 -0.70 14.82 -6.86
N MET A 27 -1.80 14.90 -7.61
CA MET A 27 -1.87 15.66 -8.87
C MET A 27 -1.83 17.18 -8.63
N ILE A 28 -2.52 17.67 -7.59
CA ILE A 28 -2.54 19.10 -7.23
C ILE A 28 -1.15 19.58 -6.84
N HIS A 29 -0.38 18.75 -6.13
CA HIS A 29 0.96 19.09 -5.64
C HIS A 29 2.08 18.69 -6.60
N GLN A 30 1.79 18.51 -7.88
CA GLN A 30 2.82 18.31 -8.91
C GLN A 30 3.71 19.55 -9.05
N ASP A 31 5.00 19.31 -9.32
CA ASP A 31 5.96 20.35 -9.67
C ASP A 31 6.67 19.95 -10.97
N GLY A 32 6.64 20.82 -11.98
CA GLY A 32 7.21 20.52 -13.30
C GLY A 32 6.59 19.31 -14.02
N GLY A 33 5.39 18.86 -13.61
CA GLY A 33 4.76 17.63 -14.11
C GLY A 33 5.23 16.35 -13.40
N GLU A 34 6.08 16.48 -12.38
CA GLU A 34 6.51 15.36 -11.52
C GLU A 34 5.63 15.28 -10.27
N LEU A 35 5.34 14.05 -9.83
CA LEU A 35 4.57 13.79 -8.61
C LEU A 35 5.46 14.00 -7.37
N PRO A 36 4.90 14.51 -6.25
CA PRO A 36 5.67 14.72 -5.04
C PRO A 36 6.13 13.37 -4.46
N ALA A 37 7.46 13.16 -4.44
CA ALA A 37 8.07 11.90 -3.98
C ALA A 37 7.62 11.51 -2.56
N GLU A 38 7.44 12.49 -1.68
CA GLU A 38 7.00 12.25 -0.31
C GLU A 38 5.56 11.70 -0.26
N GLY A 39 4.65 12.27 -1.05
CA GLY A 39 3.28 11.75 -1.15
C GLY A 39 3.24 10.33 -1.72
N LEU A 40 4.12 10.01 -2.68
CA LEU A 40 4.26 8.65 -3.21
C LEU A 40 4.75 7.66 -2.14
N ARG A 41 5.70 8.06 -1.29
CA ARG A 41 6.18 7.22 -0.17
C ARG A 41 5.07 6.94 0.83
N GLN A 42 4.35 7.97 1.24
CA GLN A 42 3.24 7.82 2.20
C GLN A 42 2.14 6.91 1.65
N LEU A 43 1.76 7.07 0.38
CA LEU A 43 0.81 6.17 -0.28
C LEU A 43 1.34 4.73 -0.32
N ALA A 44 2.62 4.55 -0.67
CA ALA A 44 3.25 3.24 -0.72
C ALA A 44 3.30 2.55 0.67
N GLU A 45 3.54 3.29 1.75
CA GLU A 45 3.51 2.75 3.11
C GLU A 45 2.12 2.23 3.50
N VAL A 46 1.07 3.00 3.21
CA VAL A 46 -0.31 2.60 3.49
C VAL A 46 -0.69 1.35 2.69
N LEU A 47 -0.39 1.35 1.38
CA LEU A 47 -0.66 0.21 0.51
C LEU A 47 0.16 -1.02 0.92
N GLY A 48 1.42 -0.85 1.26
CA GLY A 48 2.29 -1.92 1.76
C GLY A 48 1.75 -2.54 3.05
N GLY A 49 1.22 -1.73 3.96
CA GLY A 49 0.59 -2.19 5.20
C GLY A 49 -0.63 -3.10 4.94
N ILE A 50 -1.56 -2.68 4.07
CA ILE A 50 -2.74 -3.51 3.76
C ILE A 50 -2.36 -4.77 2.98
N THR A 51 -1.37 -4.69 2.08
CA THR A 51 -0.83 -5.86 1.39
C THR A 51 -0.24 -6.87 2.38
N ALA A 52 0.54 -6.42 3.36
CA ALA A 52 1.11 -7.29 4.39
C ALA A 52 0.03 -8.01 5.21
N ASP A 53 -1.02 -7.29 5.61
CA ASP A 53 -2.14 -7.87 6.36
C ASP A 53 -2.89 -8.95 5.56
N LEU A 54 -3.12 -8.69 4.26
CA LEU A 54 -3.76 -9.65 3.36
C LEU A 54 -2.93 -10.93 3.22
N TYR A 55 -1.62 -10.81 3.01
CA TYR A 55 -0.72 -11.97 2.96
C TYR A 55 -0.67 -12.73 4.28
N ALA A 56 -0.57 -12.03 5.40
CA ALA A 56 -0.58 -12.66 6.72
C ALA A 56 -1.88 -13.45 6.94
N ARG A 57 -3.02 -12.88 6.53
CA ARG A 57 -4.30 -13.56 6.66
C ARG A 57 -4.42 -14.77 5.73
N ALA A 58 -3.97 -14.67 4.48
CA ALA A 58 -3.95 -15.80 3.55
C ALA A 58 -3.06 -16.95 4.07
N ALA A 59 -1.88 -16.62 4.60
CA ALA A 59 -0.96 -17.59 5.21
C ALA A 59 -1.62 -18.36 6.36
N GLU A 60 -2.33 -17.67 7.26
CA GLU A 60 -3.10 -18.31 8.34
C GLU A 60 -4.15 -19.28 7.81
N LEU A 61 -4.88 -18.91 6.75
CA LEU A 61 -5.92 -19.75 6.16
C LEU A 61 -5.34 -20.99 5.48
N ASP A 62 -4.18 -20.87 4.85
CA ASP A 62 -3.47 -21.97 4.21
C ASP A 62 -2.78 -22.91 5.21
N ALA A 63 -2.85 -22.62 6.52
CA ALA A 63 -2.07 -23.27 7.57
C ALA A 63 -0.55 -23.29 7.29
N ARG A 64 -0.08 -22.35 6.45
CA ARG A 64 1.32 -22.16 6.13
C ARG A 64 1.78 -20.92 6.88
N MET A 65 2.75 -21.04 7.77
CA MET A 65 3.49 -19.85 8.20
C MET A 65 4.29 -19.33 7.01
N ILE A 66 3.70 -18.40 6.27
CA ILE A 66 4.43 -17.60 5.29
C ILE A 66 4.95 -16.40 6.09
N ALA A 67 6.28 -16.30 6.25
CA ALA A 67 6.88 -15.08 6.76
C ALA A 67 6.41 -13.91 5.87
N PRO A 68 6.10 -12.72 6.43
CA PRO A 68 5.66 -11.59 5.63
C PRO A 68 6.64 -11.37 4.48
N GLN A 69 6.18 -11.61 3.25
CA GLN A 69 7.01 -11.46 2.06
C GLN A 69 7.15 -9.96 1.83
N ARG A 70 8.28 -9.40 2.29
CA ARG A 70 8.62 -8.00 2.08
C ARG A 70 8.66 -7.77 0.56
N VAL A 71 7.71 -7.03 0.03
CA VAL A 71 7.81 -6.52 -1.34
C VAL A 71 8.93 -5.49 -1.31
N ILE A 72 10.12 -5.88 -1.76
CA ILE A 72 11.24 -4.96 -1.93
C ILE A 72 11.01 -4.23 -3.25
N ILE A 73 10.59 -2.98 -3.17
CA ILE A 73 10.58 -2.08 -4.33
C ILE A 73 12.00 -1.53 -4.46
N ASP A 74 12.80 -2.17 -5.32
CA ASP A 74 14.14 -1.69 -5.65
C ASP A 74 14.02 -0.51 -6.63
N ALA A 75 13.82 0.69 -6.09
CA ALA A 75 13.82 1.93 -6.87
C ALA A 75 15.29 2.28 -7.19
N ARG A 76 15.85 1.67 -8.24
CA ARG A 76 17.16 2.11 -8.75
C ARG A 76 17.03 3.56 -9.22
N PRO A 77 17.88 4.48 -8.76
CA PRO A 77 17.91 5.82 -9.33
C PRO A 77 18.34 5.71 -10.80
N THR A 78 17.42 5.97 -11.72
CA THR A 78 17.74 6.16 -13.13
C THR A 78 18.37 7.54 -13.29
N GLY A 79 19.71 7.58 -13.33
CA GLY A 79 20.47 8.78 -13.66
C GLY A 79 21.20 9.39 -12.47
N GLN A 80 22.47 9.03 -12.32
CA GLN A 80 23.46 9.92 -11.72
C GLN A 80 24.59 10.03 -12.78
N PRO A 81 25.08 11.24 -13.11
CA PRO A 81 26.03 11.47 -14.19
C PRO A 81 27.36 10.71 -14.00
#